data_AF-W7YEB4-F1
#
_entry.id   AF-W7YEB4-F1
#
_cell.length_a   1.000
_cell.length_b   1.000
_cell.length_c   1.000
_cell.angle_alpha   90.00
_cell.angle_beta   90.00
_cell.angle_gamma   90.00
#
_symmetry.space_group_name_H-M   'P 1'
#
loop_
_entity.id
_entity.type
_entity.pdbx_description
1 polymer ?
#
loop_
_entity_poly.entity_id
_entity_poly.type
_entity_poly.pdbx_seq_one_letter_code
_entity_poly.pdbx_strand_id
1 'polypeptide(L)'
;MIFYCQVSADNIITDVIEYPYRDYVEIEVEGRLPAGVSAGWFKLEEGKIVEYPELKPVKDEATLSIEITKLKESQVEQDELIMQLILGGV
;
A
#
# COMPACT_ATOMS: atom_id res chain seq x y z
N MET A 1 17.45 14.76 -3.42
CA MET A 1 17.74 13.81 -2.31
C MET A 1 17.99 12.46 -2.93
N ILE A 2 19.00 11.74 -2.46
CA ILE A 2 19.42 10.47 -3.06
C ILE A 2 18.64 9.34 -2.39
N PHE A 3 18.10 8.46 -3.22
CA PHE A 3 17.45 7.23 -2.80
C PHE A 3 18.00 6.07 -3.63
N TYR A 4 17.84 4.86 -3.12
CA TYR A 4 18.21 3.63 -3.79
C TYR A 4 16.96 2.78 -3.95
N CYS A 5 16.65 2.38 -5.19
CA CYS A 5 15.44 1.64 -5.52
C CYS A 5 15.75 0.22 -5.93
N GLN A 6 15.03 -0.74 -5.36
CA GLN A 6 14.96 -2.08 -5.92
C GLN A 6 13.96 -2.08 -7.08
N VAL A 7 14.38 -2.61 -8.21
CA VAL A 7 13.56 -2.73 -9.41
C VAL A 7 13.42 -4.19 -9.82
N SER A 8 12.21 -4.59 -10.19
CA SER A 8 11.94 -5.88 -10.80
C SER A 8 12.38 -5.92 -12.27
N ALA A 9 12.26 -7.10 -12.90
CA ALA A 9 12.58 -7.28 -14.33
C ALA A 9 11.76 -6.38 -15.26
N ASP A 10 10.56 -5.96 -14.86
CA ASP A 10 9.67 -5.07 -15.62
C ASP A 10 9.86 -3.59 -15.26
N ASN A 11 10.97 -3.24 -14.60
CA ASN A 11 11.31 -1.93 -14.05
C ASN A 11 10.34 -1.41 -12.98
N ILE A 12 9.47 -2.25 -12.42
CA ILE A 12 8.57 -1.87 -11.32
C ILE A 12 9.39 -1.74 -10.03
N ILE A 13 9.22 -0.62 -9.33
CA ILE A 13 9.85 -0.34 -8.04
C ILE A 13 9.17 -1.19 -6.97
N THR A 14 9.97 -2.03 -6.29
CA THR A 14 9.49 -2.92 -5.21
C THR A 14 9.91 -2.45 -3.83
N ASP A 15 11.00 -1.68 -3.74
CA ASP A 15 11.52 -1.16 -2.48
C ASP A 15 12.33 0.12 -2.68
N VAL A 16 12.40 0.96 -1.66
CA VAL A 16 13.16 2.21 -1.67
C VAL A 16 13.82 2.47 -0.30
N ILE A 17 15.13 2.74 -0.32
CA ILE A 17 15.95 2.98 0.89
C ILE A 17 16.84 4.22 0.71
N GLU A 18 17.41 4.72 1.81
CA GLU A 18 18.23 5.95 1.83
C GLU A 18 19.75 5.67 1.87
N TYR A 19 20.16 4.41 1.72
CA TYR A 19 21.57 4.01 1.77
C TYR A 19 21.89 3.01 0.64
N PRO A 20 23.14 2.98 0.14
CA PRO A 20 23.51 2.08 -0.94
C PRO A 20 23.39 0.63 -0.48
N TYR A 21 22.72 -0.18 -1.31
CA TYR A 21 22.57 -1.61 -1.08
C TYR A 21 22.72 -2.38 -2.40
N ARG A 22 23.12 -3.64 -2.28
CA ARG A 22 23.41 -4.49 -3.43
C ARG A 22 22.19 -4.60 -4.33
N ASP A 23 22.40 -4.43 -5.64
CA ASP A 23 21.38 -4.57 -6.68
C ASP A 23 20.27 -3.50 -6.66
N TYR A 24 20.45 -2.43 -5.87
CA TYR A 24 19.57 -1.25 -5.90
C TYR A 24 20.15 -0.19 -6.83
N VAL A 25 19.28 0.53 -7.51
CA VAL A 25 19.63 1.60 -8.44
C VAL A 25 19.58 2.94 -7.71
N GLU A 26 20.67 3.69 -7.76
CA GLU A 26 20.76 5.04 -7.21
C GLU A 26 19.97 6.03 -8.08
N ILE A 27 19.14 6.85 -7.45
CA ILE A 27 18.34 7.88 -8.11
C ILE A 27 18.37 9.18 -7.32
N GLU A 28 18.30 10.30 -8.04
CA GLU A 28 18.14 11.61 -7.45
C GLU A 28 16.69 12.08 -7.62
N VAL A 29 16.02 12.34 -6.50
CA VAL A 29 14.63 12.80 -6.47
C VAL A 29 14.56 14.24 -5.96
N GLU A 30 13.82 15.09 -6.66
CA GLU A 30 13.50 16.42 -6.20
C GLU A 30 12.40 16.35 -5.13
N GLY A 31 12.78 16.56 -3.86
CA GLY A 31 11.82 16.59 -2.75
C GLY A 31 11.54 15.22 -2.13
N ARG A 32 10.27 14.97 -1.80
CA ARG A 32 9.81 13.74 -1.13
C ARG A 32 9.42 12.69 -2.16
N LEU A 33 9.66 11.42 -1.84
CA LEU A 33 9.16 10.30 -2.63
C LEU A 33 7.63 10.33 -2.75
N PRO A 34 7.07 9.95 -3.90
CA PRO A 34 5.63 9.75 -4.04
C PRO A 34 5.11 8.76 -3.00
N ALA A 35 3.91 9.03 -2.47
CA ALA A 35 3.27 8.12 -1.54
C ALA A 35 3.00 6.77 -2.22
N GLY A 36 3.43 5.68 -1.58
CA GLY A 36 3.27 4.34 -2.14
C GLY A 36 4.25 4.00 -3.27
N VAL A 37 5.40 4.69 -3.37
CA VAL A 37 6.44 4.36 -4.37
C VAL A 37 6.87 2.88 -4.35
N SER A 38 6.89 2.25 -3.17
CA SER A 38 7.20 0.83 -2.98
C SER A 38 5.97 -0.10 -3.10
N ALA A 39 4.79 0.43 -3.43
CA ALA A 39 3.56 -0.36 -3.54
C ALA A 39 3.40 -1.10 -4.89
N GLY A 40 4.43 -1.04 -5.76
CA GLY A 40 4.41 -1.68 -7.08
C GLY A 40 3.63 -0.92 -8.16
N TRP A 41 3.33 0.36 -7.94
CA TRP A 41 2.57 1.21 -8.89
C TRP A 41 3.46 2.15 -9.70
N PHE A 42 4.76 2.12 -9.45
CA PHE A 42 5.73 3.02 -10.06
C PHE A 42 6.80 2.22 -10.78
N LYS A 43 7.23 2.73 -11.93
CA LYS A 43 8.38 2.21 -12.66
C LYS A 43 9.54 3.19 -12.60
N LEU A 44 10.74 2.63 -12.70
CA LEU A 44 11.94 3.40 -12.90
C LEU A 44 12.25 3.47 -14.40
N GLU A 45 12.08 4.65 -14.99
CA GLU A 45 12.38 4.91 -16.40
C GLU A 45 13.40 6.02 -16.52
N GLU A 46 14.55 5.74 -17.15
CA GLU A 46 15.63 6.72 -17.36
C GLU A 46 16.07 7.45 -16.07
N GLY A 47 16.06 6.74 -14.93
CA GLY A 47 16.42 7.31 -13.62
C GLY A 47 15.32 8.15 -12.97
N LYS A 48 14.11 8.17 -13.53
CA LYS A 48 12.94 8.88 -12.99
C LYS A 48 11.87 7.91 -12.52
N ILE A 49 11.22 8.28 -11.43
CA ILE A 49 10.04 7.57 -10.90
C ILE A 49 8.83 8.00 -11.73
N VAL A 50 8.24 7.06 -12.46
CA VAL A 50 7.04 7.27 -13.29
C VAL A 50 5.90 6.44 -12.71
N GLU A 51 4.75 7.07 -12.45
CA GLU A 51 3.54 6.38 -11.97
C GLU A 51 2.84 5.65 -13.12
N TYR A 52 2.44 4.39 -12.88
CA TYR A 52 1.64 3.56 -13.78
C TYR A 52 0.32 3.21 -13.06
N PRO A 53 -0.70 4.09 -13.14
CA PRO A 53 -1.96 3.93 -12.41
C PRO A 53 -2.68 2.61 -12.68
N GLU A 54 -2.47 2.02 -13.86
CA GLU A 54 -3.02 0.71 -14.23
C GLU A 54 -2.47 -0.45 -13.40
N LEU A 55 -1.29 -0.30 -12.78
CA LEU A 55 -0.72 -1.29 -11.87
C LEU A 55 -1.30 -1.19 -10.46
N LYS A 56 -2.00 -0.08 -10.16
CA LYS A 56 -2.71 0.06 -8.90
C LYS A 56 -3.83 -0.98 -8.86
N PRO A 57 -3.92 -1.82 -7.82
CA PRO A 57 -5.01 -2.76 -7.72
C PRO A 57 -6.30 -1.97 -7.71
N VAL A 58 -7.10 -2.13 -8.77
CA VAL A 58 -8.47 -1.67 -8.79
C VAL A 58 -9.19 -2.61 -7.84
N LYS A 59 -9.39 -2.19 -6.58
CA LYS A 59 -10.39 -2.85 -5.77
C LYS A 59 -11.72 -2.56 -6.45
N ASP A 60 -12.24 -3.55 -7.17
CA ASP A 60 -13.55 -3.44 -7.81
C ASP A 60 -14.58 -3.01 -6.77
N GLU A 61 -15.53 -2.17 -7.16
CA GLU A 61 -16.60 -1.68 -6.29
C GLU A 61 -17.34 -2.82 -5.61
N ALA A 62 -17.52 -3.95 -6.31
CA ALA A 62 -18.08 -5.18 -5.75
C ALA A 62 -17.23 -5.75 -4.60
N THR A 63 -15.91 -5.78 -4.75
CA THR A 63 -14.97 -6.26 -3.73
C THR A 63 -14.96 -5.34 -2.51
N LEU A 64 -14.99 -4.02 -2.73
CA LEU A 64 -15.12 -3.02 -1.66
C LEU A 64 -16.46 -3.16 -0.92
N SER A 65 -17.55 -3.37 -1.66
CA SER A 65 -18.89 -3.55 -1.11
C SER A 65 -18.99 -4.80 -0.22
N ILE A 66 -18.33 -5.89 -0.63
CA ILE A 66 -18.25 -7.13 0.14
C ILE A 66 -17.42 -6.93 1.42
N GLU A 67 -16.25 -6.28 1.33
CA GLU A 67 -15.44 -5.95 2.52
C GLU A 67 -16.20 -5.07 3.52
N ILE A 68 -16.88 -4.03 3.03
CA ILE A 68 -17.69 -3.13 3.87
C ILE A 68 -18.82 -3.90 4.55
N THR A 69 -19.49 -4.81 3.83
CA THR A 69 -20.56 -5.64 4.41
C THR A 69 -20.02 -6.53 5.53
N LYS A 70 -18.92 -7.24 5.28
CA LYS A 70 -18.28 -8.10 6.30
C LYS A 70 -17.83 -7.33 7.54
N LEU A 71 -17.27 -6.13 7.34
CA LEU A 71 -16.85 -5.27 8.44
C LEU A 71 -18.05 -4.80 9.28
N LYS A 72 -19.18 -4.48 8.65
CA LYS A 72 -20.42 -4.10 9.35
C LYS A 72 -21.00 -5.26 10.13
N GLU A 73 -21.05 -6.46 9.56
CA GLU A 73 -21.50 -7.67 10.26
C GLU A 73 -20.65 -7.95 11.50
N SER A 74 -19.32 -7.89 11.36
CA SER A 74 -18.41 -8.07 12.50
C SER A 74 -18.58 -6.98 13.56
N GLN A 75 -18.88 -5.73 13.18
CA GLN A 75 -19.19 -4.68 14.16
C GLN A 75 -20.48 -4.97 14.92
N VAL A 76 -21.53 -5.43 14.26
CA VAL A 76 -22.79 -5.81 14.92
C VAL A 76 -22.56 -6.94 15.92
N GLU A 77 -21.80 -7.97 15.55
CA GLU A 77 -21.44 -9.06 16.47
C GLU A 77 -20.66 -8.56 17.70
N GLN A 78 -19.72 -7.63 17.50
CA GLN A 78 -18.98 -7.02 18.60
C GLN A 78 -19.91 -6.20 19.52
N ASP A 79 -20.82 -5.42 18.95
CA ASP A 79 -21.77 -4.61 19.70
C ASP A 79 -22.74 -5.49 20.52
N GLU A 80 -23.19 -6.62 19.97
CA GLU A 80 -24.03 -7.59 20.69
C GLU A 80 -23.27 -8.22 21.88
N LEU A 81 -22.02 -8.62 21.68
CA LEU A 81 -21.16 -9.14 22.75
C LEU A 81 -20.94 -8.10 23.85
N ILE A 82 -20.72 -6.84 23.46
CA ILE A 82 -20.60 -5.71 24.39
C ILE A 82 -21.88 -5.55 25.20
N MET A 83 -23.06 -5.58 24.57
CA MET A 83 -24.34 -5.49 25.28
C MET A 83 -24.55 -6.63 26.28
N GLN A 84 -24.21 -7.87 25.90
CA GLN A 84 -24.33 -9.03 26.79
C GLN A 84 -23.44 -8.89 28.03
N LEU A 85 -22.22 -8.37 27.87
CA LEU A 85 -21.31 -8.12 28.99
C LEU A 85 -21.80 -7.00 29.91
N ILE A 86 -22.40 -5.95 29.34
CA ILE A 86 -22.96 -4.83 30.12
C ILE A 86 -24.21 -5.28 30.90
N LEU A 87 -25.06 -6.12 30.32
CA LEU A 87 -26.32 -6.57 30.93
C LEU A 87 -26.15 -7.79 31.86
N GLY A 88 -25.15 -8.62 31.64
CA GLY A 88 -24.84 -9.81 32.47
C GLY A 88 -23.95 -9.51 33.69
N GLY A 89 -23.54 -8.25 33.88
CA GLY A 89 -22.66 -7.79 34.96
C GLY A 89 -23.38 -7.15 36.16
N VAL A 90 -24.54 -7.66 36.58
CA VAL A 90 -25.24 -7.29 37.83
C VAL A 90 -25.54 -8.52 38.67
#